data_AF-A0A7U5Y3T6-F1
#
_entry.id   AF-A0A7U5Y3T6-F1
#
_cell.length_a   1.000
_cell.length_b   1.000
_cell.length_c   1.000
_cell.angle_alpha   90.00
_cell.angle_beta   90.00
_cell.angle_gamma   90.00
#
_symmetry.space_group_name_H-M   'P 1'
#
loop_
_entity.id
_entity.type
_entity.pdbx_description
1 polymer ?
#
loop_
_entity_poly.entity_id
_entity_poly.type
_entity_poly.pdbx_seq_one_letter_code
_entity_poly.pdbx_strand_id
1 'polypeptide(L)'
;MNQQLQGQRTLGSLRIAASTVGAGDNEITFTVSGSGGSESATVFAPEGELAAFHGKLTALATEKSAAGGGFAIGRDQDRVVFDSKGYDGGQYQFVVTVARGEGASPAVAFAAPVSDAALDRLVAQLGQLASAGEGTLDWAVSA
;
A
#
# COMPACT_ATOMS: atom_id res chain seq x y z
N MET A 1 -3.01 -20.15 -13.37
CA MET A 1 -1.65 -19.85 -13.85
C MET A 1 -1.08 -18.71 -13.00
N ASN A 2 -0.29 -19.04 -11.98
CA ASN A 2 0.38 -18.06 -11.12
C ASN A 2 1.64 -17.59 -11.82
N GLN A 3 1.55 -16.51 -12.61
CA GLN A 3 2.75 -15.76 -12.94
C GLN A 3 3.16 -14.99 -11.68
N GLN A 4 3.98 -15.63 -10.86
CA GLN A 4 4.87 -14.93 -9.94
C GLN A 4 5.68 -14.00 -10.84
N LEU A 5 5.39 -12.69 -10.78
CA LEU A 5 6.19 -11.69 -11.49
C LEU A 5 7.64 -11.95 -11.08
N GLN A 6 8.53 -12.20 -12.05
CA GLN A 6 9.94 -12.44 -11.74
C GLN A 6 10.44 -11.26 -10.89
N GLY A 7 10.89 -11.51 -9.66
CA GLY A 7 11.26 -10.46 -8.69
C GLY A 7 10.25 -10.17 -7.58
N GLN A 8 9.15 -10.92 -7.46
CA GLN A 8 8.22 -10.80 -6.33
C GLN A 8 8.86 -11.25 -5.01
N ARG A 9 8.90 -10.33 -4.04
CA ARG A 9 9.42 -10.52 -2.68
C ARG A 9 8.28 -10.82 -1.70
N THR A 10 8.60 -11.40 -0.55
CA THR A 10 7.64 -11.58 0.56
C THR A 10 7.46 -10.25 1.27
N LEU A 11 6.21 -9.79 1.42
CA LEU A 11 5.88 -8.58 2.18
C LEU A 11 6.01 -8.86 3.69
N GLY A 12 6.77 -8.01 4.40
CA GLY A 12 6.90 -8.07 5.86
C GLY A 12 6.21 -6.90 6.55
N SER A 13 6.48 -5.67 6.07
CA SER A 13 5.91 -4.45 6.64
C SER A 13 5.73 -3.34 5.61
N LEU A 14 4.87 -2.39 5.96
CA LEU A 14 4.60 -1.16 5.23
C LEU A 14 4.68 0.01 6.21
N ARG A 15 5.50 1.00 5.88
CA ARG A 15 5.50 2.30 6.54
C ARG A 15 5.00 3.35 5.56
N ILE A 16 4.10 4.22 6.03
CA ILE A 16 3.62 5.37 5.26
C ILE A 16 3.90 6.61 6.11
N ALA A 17 4.73 7.50 5.60
CA ALA A 17 4.94 8.83 6.15
C ALA A 17 4.27 9.85 5.23
N ALA A 18 3.46 10.74 5.79
CA ALA A 18 2.79 11.80 5.05
C ALA A 18 3.15 13.15 5.66
N SER A 19 3.43 14.12 4.81
CA SER A 19 3.73 15.50 5.20
C SER A 19 3.01 16.44 4.25
N THR A 20 2.43 17.51 4.75
CA THR A 20 1.82 18.53 3.88
C THR A 20 2.93 19.40 3.27
N VAL A 21 2.91 19.55 1.95
CA VAL A 21 3.85 20.39 1.21
C VAL A 21 3.10 21.51 0.48
N GLY A 22 3.19 22.73 1.02
CA GLY A 22 2.57 23.91 0.41
C GLY A 22 1.03 23.91 0.48
N ALA A 23 0.39 24.51 -0.52
CA ALA A 23 -1.04 24.83 -0.51
C ALA A 23 -1.92 23.67 -1.05
N GLY A 24 -1.93 22.53 -0.35
CA GLY A 24 -2.91 21.46 -0.57
C GLY A 24 -2.39 20.18 -1.25
N ASP A 25 -1.08 20.02 -1.39
CA ASP A 25 -0.47 18.74 -1.79
C ASP A 25 0.18 18.07 -0.58
N ASN A 26 0.15 16.74 -0.56
CA ASN A 26 0.85 15.91 0.41
C ASN A 26 2.03 15.20 -0.26
N GLU A 27 3.18 15.25 0.39
CA GLU A 27 4.30 14.37 0.12
C GLU A 27 4.10 13.09 0.94
N ILE A 28 3.97 11.96 0.26
CA ILE A 28 3.74 10.66 0.90
C ILE A 28 4.90 9.73 0.55
N THR A 29 5.67 9.31 1.55
CA THR A 29 6.72 8.31 1.40
C THR A 29 6.21 6.95 1.86
N PHE A 30 6.19 6.01 0.93
CA PHE A 30 5.95 4.59 1.21
C PHE A 30 7.29 3.88 1.36
N THR A 31 7.44 3.10 2.42
CA THR A 31 8.57 2.16 2.57
C THR A 31 8.02 0.77 2.78
N VAL A 32 8.33 -0.12 1.84
CA VAL A 32 7.88 -1.52 1.83
C VAL A 32 9.08 -2.39 2.15
N SER A 33 9.02 -3.15 3.24
CA SER A 33 10.10 -4.04 3.66
C SER A 33 9.68 -5.49 3.58
N GLY A 34 10.63 -6.34 3.21
CA GLY A 34 10.35 -7.75 2.98
C GLY A 34 11.58 -8.59 2.73
N SER A 35 11.38 -9.80 2.20
CA SER A 35 12.48 -10.66 1.82
C SER A 35 13.33 -9.98 0.73
N GLY A 36 14.64 -9.86 0.93
CA GLY A 36 15.55 -9.25 -0.05
C GLY A 36 15.70 -7.73 0.06
N GLY A 37 15.17 -7.11 1.12
CA GLY A 37 15.43 -5.70 1.46
C GLY A 37 14.17 -4.85 1.53
N SER A 38 14.37 -3.53 1.51
CA SER A 38 13.29 -2.54 1.51
C SER A 38 13.33 -1.70 0.25
N GLU A 39 12.15 -1.29 -0.22
CA GLU A 39 12.00 -0.33 -1.31
C GLU A 39 11.16 0.84 -0.84
N SER A 40 11.56 2.05 -1.23
CA SER A 40 10.79 3.26 -0.97
C SER A 40 10.39 3.98 -2.26
N ALA A 41 9.27 4.69 -2.19
CA ALA A 41 8.86 5.67 -3.19
C ALA A 41 8.20 6.85 -2.48
N THR A 42 8.54 8.05 -2.92
CA THR A 42 7.90 9.29 -2.48
C THR A 42 7.00 9.78 -3.60
N VAL A 43 5.74 10.04 -3.28
CA VAL A 43 4.76 10.50 -4.24
C VAL A 43 4.14 11.80 -3.77
N PHE A 44 3.87 12.69 -4.73
CA PHE A 44 3.10 13.90 -4.48
C PHE A 44 1.66 13.64 -4.87
N ALA A 45 0.76 13.81 -3.92
CA ALA A 45 -0.65 13.52 -4.08
C ALA A 45 -1.50 14.69 -3.59
N PRO A 46 -2.66 14.95 -4.21
CA PRO A 46 -3.55 16.01 -3.76
C PRO A 46 -4.10 15.72 -2.36
N GLU A 47 -4.54 16.77 -1.68
CA GLU A 47 -5.32 16.65 -0.45
C GLU A 47 -6.50 15.67 -0.65
N GLY A 48 -6.70 14.77 0.32
CA GLY A 48 -7.74 13.76 0.27
C GLY A 48 -7.35 12.42 -0.37
N GLU A 49 -6.18 12.31 -1.03
CA GLU A 49 -5.74 11.02 -1.61
C GLU A 49 -5.58 9.92 -0.54
N LEU A 50 -5.07 10.26 0.65
CA LEU A 50 -5.00 9.34 1.79
C LEU A 50 -6.38 8.91 2.29
N ALA A 51 -7.36 9.82 2.27
CA ALA A 51 -8.74 9.50 2.64
C ALA A 51 -9.41 8.58 1.60
N ALA A 52 -9.14 8.81 0.31
CA ALA A 52 -9.57 7.93 -0.76
C ALA A 52 -8.92 6.54 -0.64
N PHE A 53 -7.63 6.48 -0.31
CA PHE A 53 -6.94 5.22 -0.04
C PHE A 53 -7.58 4.47 1.13
N HIS A 54 -7.82 5.16 2.25
CA HIS A 54 -8.50 4.61 3.41
C HIS A 54 -9.89 4.06 3.07
N GLY A 55 -10.68 4.80 2.27
CA GLY A 55 -11.98 4.34 1.80
C GLY A 55 -11.90 3.04 0.97
N LYS A 56 -10.89 2.91 0.10
CA LYS A 56 -10.68 1.69 -0.71
C LYS A 56 -10.27 0.49 0.13
N LEU A 57 -9.38 0.66 1.10
CA LEU A 57 -9.02 -0.43 2.02
C LEU A 57 -10.19 -0.82 2.93
N THR A 58 -11.00 0.15 3.36
CA THR A 58 -12.22 -0.10 4.13
C THR A 58 -13.24 -0.93 3.32
N ALA A 59 -13.46 -0.55 2.06
CA ALA A 59 -14.32 -1.29 1.15
C ALA A 59 -13.81 -2.72 0.94
N LEU A 60 -12.50 -2.89 0.70
CA LEU A 60 -11.87 -4.21 0.58
C LEU A 60 -12.11 -5.07 1.84
N ALA A 61 -11.83 -4.53 3.03
CA ALA A 61 -12.01 -5.24 4.30
C ALA A 61 -13.47 -5.66 4.54
N THR A 62 -14.43 -4.87 4.05
CA THR A 62 -15.86 -5.12 4.19
C THR A 62 -16.38 -6.13 3.17
N GLU A 63 -15.97 -6.00 1.90
CA GLU A 63 -16.51 -6.79 0.80
C GLU A 63 -16.13 -8.27 0.85
N LYS A 64 -14.94 -8.61 1.39
CA LYS A 64 -14.51 -10.02 1.56
C LYS A 64 -14.58 -10.80 0.24
N SER A 65 -14.32 -10.11 -0.87
CA SER A 65 -14.51 -10.62 -2.24
C SER A 65 -13.29 -11.37 -2.76
N ALA A 66 -13.52 -12.53 -3.38
CA ALA A 66 -12.49 -13.31 -4.05
C ALA A 66 -11.87 -12.60 -5.27
N ALA A 67 -12.62 -11.70 -5.92
CA ALA A 67 -12.11 -10.89 -7.03
C ALA A 67 -11.02 -9.90 -6.55
N GLY A 68 -11.06 -9.52 -5.27
CA GLY A 68 -10.18 -8.52 -4.68
C GLY A 68 -10.37 -7.14 -5.29
N GLY A 69 -9.33 -6.31 -5.20
CA GLY A 69 -9.34 -4.94 -5.68
C GLY A 69 -7.94 -4.35 -5.77
N GLY A 70 -7.80 -3.33 -6.62
CA GLY A 70 -6.54 -2.66 -6.91
C GLY A 70 -6.65 -1.14 -6.79
N PHE A 71 -5.59 -0.50 -6.32
CA PHE A 71 -5.48 0.96 -6.23
C PHE A 71 -4.03 1.42 -6.37
N ALA A 72 -3.82 2.59 -6.98
CA ALA A 72 -2.50 3.19 -7.11
C ALA A 72 -2.49 4.60 -6.52
N ILE A 73 -1.39 4.96 -5.86
CA ILE A 73 -1.11 6.30 -5.34
C ILE A 73 0.14 6.83 -6.05
N GLY A 74 0.09 8.09 -6.47
CA GLY A 74 1.14 8.77 -7.23
C GLY A 74 0.81 8.93 -8.72
N ARG A 75 1.63 9.71 -9.43
CA ARG A 75 1.45 10.06 -10.86
C ARG A 75 2.79 10.05 -11.58
N ASP A 76 2.74 9.79 -12.89
CA ASP A 76 3.78 9.94 -13.93
C ASP A 76 5.16 9.28 -13.70
N GLN A 77 5.79 9.51 -12.55
CA GLN A 77 7.14 9.04 -12.23
C GLN A 77 7.10 7.99 -11.11
N ASP A 78 6.80 8.37 -9.87
CA ASP A 78 6.72 7.42 -8.76
C ASP A 78 5.26 7.03 -8.48
N ARG A 79 5.00 5.72 -8.38
CA ARG A 79 3.69 5.18 -8.01
C ARG A 79 3.82 3.95 -7.12
N VAL A 80 2.90 3.83 -6.18
CA VAL A 80 2.74 2.62 -5.37
C VAL A 80 1.39 2.02 -5.66
N VAL A 81 1.39 0.76 -6.09
CA VAL A 81 0.18 0.01 -6.44
C VAL A 81 -0.10 -1.02 -5.35
N PHE A 82 -1.32 -1.04 -4.86
CA PHE A 82 -1.85 -2.00 -3.90
C PHE A 82 -2.86 -2.87 -4.61
N ASP A 83 -2.63 -4.18 -4.60
CA ASP A 83 -3.55 -5.17 -5.15
C ASP A 83 -3.89 -6.22 -4.11
N SER A 84 -5.10 -6.73 -4.18
CA SER A 84 -5.59 -7.84 -3.37
C SER A 84 -6.30 -8.84 -4.24
N LYS A 85 -6.23 -10.12 -3.91
CA LYS A 85 -6.95 -11.19 -4.62
C LYS A 85 -7.13 -12.43 -3.76
N GLY A 86 -8.08 -13.28 -4.16
CA GLY A 86 -8.19 -14.65 -3.67
C GLY A 86 -8.51 -14.72 -2.18
N TYR A 87 -9.54 -13.99 -1.74
CA TYR A 87 -10.05 -14.12 -0.38
C TYR A 87 -10.49 -15.57 -0.11
N ASP A 88 -9.93 -16.18 0.93
CA ASP A 88 -10.14 -17.61 1.27
C ASP A 88 -10.80 -17.78 2.65
N GLY A 89 -11.67 -16.86 3.06
CA GLY A 89 -12.41 -16.97 4.33
C GLY A 89 -11.61 -16.55 5.57
N GLY A 90 -10.71 -15.58 5.43
CA GLY A 90 -9.99 -14.97 6.55
C GLY A 90 -8.67 -14.29 6.19
N GLN A 91 -8.24 -14.43 4.93
CA GLN A 91 -7.03 -13.79 4.41
C GLN A 91 -7.15 -13.46 2.93
N TYR A 92 -6.41 -12.42 2.53
CA TYR A 92 -6.16 -12.04 1.13
C TYR A 92 -4.72 -12.31 0.76
N GLN A 93 -4.47 -12.61 -0.52
CA GLN A 93 -3.16 -12.35 -1.09
C GLN A 93 -3.04 -10.84 -1.34
N PHE A 94 -2.30 -10.13 -0.50
CA PHE A 94 -2.03 -8.70 -0.66
C PHE A 94 -0.70 -8.50 -1.38
N VAL A 95 -0.67 -7.56 -2.32
CA VAL A 95 0.51 -7.23 -3.14
C VAL A 95 0.71 -5.73 -3.12
N VAL A 96 1.93 -5.29 -2.81
CA VAL A 96 2.35 -3.88 -2.89
C VAL A 96 3.48 -3.78 -3.90
N THR A 97 3.27 -3.01 -4.96
CA THR A 97 4.25 -2.79 -6.02
C THR A 97 4.76 -1.37 -5.97
N VAL A 98 6.06 -1.21 -5.78
CA VAL A 98 6.76 0.07 -5.84
C VAL A 98 7.32 0.24 -7.25
N ALA A 99 6.79 1.21 -8.00
CA ALA A 99 7.28 1.56 -9.32
C ALA A 99 7.82 2.98 -9.31
N ARG A 100 9.05 3.14 -9.80
CA ARG A 100 9.74 4.43 -9.90
C ARG A 100 9.76 4.91 -11.35
N GLY A 101 10.02 6.21 -11.55
CA GLY A 101 9.93 6.86 -12.85
C GLY A 101 10.82 6.25 -13.94
N GLU A 102 10.59 6.67 -15.19
CA GLU A 102 11.36 6.21 -16.35
C GLU A 102 12.88 6.42 -16.14
N GLY A 103 13.68 5.37 -16.33
CA GLY A 103 15.13 5.37 -16.04
C GLY A 103 15.52 4.91 -14.63
N ALA A 104 14.55 4.65 -13.74
CA ALA A 104 14.80 4.04 -12.44
C ALA A 104 14.87 2.49 -12.52
N SER A 105 15.24 1.87 -11.40
CA SER A 105 15.19 0.40 -11.23
C SER A 105 13.80 -0.16 -11.57
N PRO A 106 13.72 -1.41 -12.06
CA PRO A 106 12.44 -2.05 -12.37
C PRO A 106 11.52 -2.07 -11.15
N ALA A 107 10.20 -2.01 -11.40
CA ALA A 107 9.22 -2.08 -10.33
C ALA A 107 9.39 -3.36 -9.49
N VAL A 108 9.28 -3.22 -8.18
CA VAL A 108 9.44 -4.33 -7.23
C VAL A 108 8.11 -4.59 -6.54
N ALA A 109 7.64 -5.83 -6.64
CA ALA A 109 6.41 -6.28 -5.98
C ALA A 109 6.73 -7.06 -4.70
N PHE A 110 6.02 -6.76 -3.63
CA PHE A 110 6.03 -7.48 -2.38
C PHE A 110 4.66 -8.09 -2.15
N ALA A 111 4.58 -9.34 -1.69
CA ALA A 111 3.30 -9.95 -1.40
C ALA A 111 3.32 -10.87 -0.20
N ALA A 112 2.18 -10.94 0.49
CA ALA A 112 1.98 -11.86 1.60
C ALA A 112 0.48 -12.19 1.75
N PRO A 113 0.16 -13.35 2.34
CA PRO A 113 -1.16 -13.54 2.93
C PRO A 113 -1.37 -12.53 4.07
N VAL A 114 -2.45 -11.77 4.02
CA VAL A 114 -2.83 -10.78 5.01
C VAL A 114 -4.17 -11.18 5.60
N SER A 115 -4.22 -11.38 6.91
CA SER A 115 -5.44 -11.72 7.62
C SER A 115 -6.39 -10.53 7.73
N ASP A 116 -7.68 -10.81 7.97
CA ASP A 116 -8.68 -9.77 8.26
C ASP A 116 -8.20 -8.82 9.37
N ALA A 117 -7.68 -9.38 10.47
CA ALA A 117 -7.19 -8.60 11.60
C ALA A 117 -5.99 -7.70 11.24
N ALA A 118 -5.08 -8.16 10.37
CA ALA A 118 -3.97 -7.35 9.90
C ALA A 118 -4.46 -6.22 8.99
N LEU A 119 -5.43 -6.50 8.11
CA LEU A 119 -6.04 -5.50 7.23
C LEU A 119 -6.84 -4.45 8.04
N ASP A 120 -7.62 -4.86 9.03
CA ASP A 120 -8.37 -3.95 9.91
C ASP A 120 -7.44 -2.99 10.66
N ARG A 121 -6.29 -3.48 11.15
CA ARG A 121 -5.27 -2.63 11.78
C ARG A 121 -4.70 -1.61 10.79
N LEU A 122 -4.41 -2.03 9.56
CA LEU A 122 -3.95 -1.10 8.52
C LEU A 122 -5.00 -0.04 8.20
N VAL A 123 -6.27 -0.44 8.06
CA VAL A 123 -7.40 0.48 7.84
C VAL A 123 -7.49 1.49 8.97
N ALA A 124 -7.47 1.04 10.24
CA ALA A 124 -7.55 1.93 11.39
C ALA A 124 -6.38 2.94 11.45
N GLN A 125 -5.15 2.47 11.28
CA GLN A 125 -3.96 3.33 11.28
C GLN A 125 -3.96 4.34 10.13
N LEU A 126 -4.38 3.91 8.94
CA LEU A 126 -4.49 4.79 7.78
C LEU A 126 -5.62 5.82 7.96
N GLY A 127 -6.73 5.45 8.60
CA GLY A 127 -7.80 6.38 8.94
C GLY A 127 -7.32 7.48 9.91
N GLN A 128 -6.47 7.13 10.87
CA GLN A 128 -5.81 8.11 11.75
C GLN A 128 -4.89 9.04 10.96
N LEU A 129 -4.03 8.50 10.09
CA LEU A 129 -3.12 9.30 9.26
C LEU A 129 -3.89 10.22 8.31
N ALA A 130 -4.94 9.72 7.65
CA ALA A 130 -5.78 10.50 6.74
C ALA A 130 -6.54 11.62 7.46
N SER A 131 -6.97 11.39 8.71
CA SER A 131 -7.64 12.42 9.52
C SER A 131 -6.67 13.49 10.02
N ALA A 132 -5.43 13.12 10.31
CA ALA A 132 -4.39 14.05 10.73
C ALA A 132 -3.83 14.87 9.55
N GLY A 133 -3.83 14.31 8.34
CA GLY A 133 -3.22 14.92 7.15
C GLY A 133 -1.70 14.75 7.08
N GLU A 134 -1.05 14.54 8.22
CA GLU A 134 0.38 14.32 8.36
C GLU A 134 0.71 13.28 9.43
N GLY A 135 1.93 12.73 9.39
CA GLY A 135 2.43 11.81 10.40
C GLY A 135 3.06 10.55 9.79
N THR A 136 3.13 9.50 10.58
CA THR A 136 3.67 8.21 10.16
C THR A 136 2.81 7.09 10.70
N LEU A 137 2.54 6.08 9.87
CA LEU A 137 2.10 4.77 10.31
C LEU A 137 3.14 3.71 9.98
N ASP A 138 3.25 2.74 10.87
CA ASP A 138 4.08 1.55 10.73
C ASP A 138 3.19 0.32 10.91
N TRP A 139 3.08 -0.49 9.86
CA TRP A 139 2.24 -1.67 9.80
C TRP A 139 3.06 -2.92 9.47
N ALA A 140 2.76 -4.03 10.14
CA ALA A 140 3.40 -5.32 9.93
C ALA A 140 2.36 -6.42 9.67
N VAL A 141 2.66 -7.29 8.70
CA VAL A 141 1.75 -8.36 8.23
C VAL A 141 1.41 -9.35 9.35
N SER A 142 2.40 -9.74 10.16
CA SER A 142 2.26 -10.80 11.17
C SER A 142 2.09 -10.31 12.62
N ALA A 143 1.74 -9.04 12.83
CA ALA A 143 1.56 -8.47 14.17
C ALA A 143 0.22 -8.81 14.82
#